data_AF-A0A2T4S629-F1
#
_entry.id   AF-A0A2T4S629-F1
#
_cell.length_a   1.000
_cell.length_b   1.000
_cell.length_c   1.000
_cell.angle_alpha   90.00
_cell.angle_beta   90.00
_cell.angle_gamma   90.00
#
_symmetry.space_group_name_H-M   'P 1'
#
loop_
_entity.id
_entity.type
_entity.pdbx_description
1 polymer ?
#
loop_
_entity_poly.entity_id
_entity_poly.type
_entity_poly.pdbx_seq_one_letter_code
_entity_poly.pdbx_strand_id
1 'polypeptide(L)' 'MKAELEKAKAINKDEYTPDSVKPLTDAQTAGQGIVDAPDNKTTAEIEAATQALKDAQKDLVQKADKAELQKAIDKANT' A
#
# COMPACT_ATOMS: atom_id res chain seq x y z
N MET A 1 9.88 -7.64 -9.36
CA MET A 1 8.85 -8.16 -8.43
C MET A 1 9.33 -8.38 -6.99
N LYS A 2 10.09 -9.44 -6.65
CA LYS A 2 10.40 -9.81 -5.24
C LYS A 2 10.85 -8.64 -4.34
N ALA A 3 11.83 -7.85 -4.79
CA ALA A 3 12.32 -6.70 -4.03
C ALA A 3 11.23 -5.63 -3.77
N GLU A 4 10.30 -5.47 -4.71
CA GLU A 4 9.21 -4.50 -4.60
C GLU A 4 8.14 -4.99 -3.62
N LEU A 5 7.88 -6.30 -3.55
CA LEU A 5 7.01 -6.91 -2.54
C LEU A 5 7.57 -6.71 -1.13
N GLU A 6 8.88 -6.86 -0.94
CA GLU A 6 9.53 -6.64 0.35
C GLU A 6 9.42 -5.17 0.79
N LYS A 7 9.62 -4.22 -0.13
CA LYS A 7 9.37 -2.79 0.15
C LYS A 7 7.93 -2.56 0.58
N ALA A 8 6.96 -3.08 -0.17
CA ALA A 8 5.55 -2.94 0.14
C ALA A 8 5.15 -3.58 1.49
N LYS A 9 5.82 -4.66 1.91
CA LYS A 9 5.61 -5.29 3.24
C LYS A 9 6.18 -4.46 4.39
N ALA A 10 7.23 -3.69 4.15
CA ALA A 10 7.85 -2.82 5.15
C ALA A 10 7.05 -1.53 5.43
N ILE A 11 6.05 -1.21 4.60
CA ILE A 11 5.21 -0.03 4.76
C ILE A 11 4.27 -0.21 5.96
N ASN A 12 4.33 0.72 6.91
CA ASN A 12 3.38 0.78 8.02
C ASN A 12 2.02 1.31 7.53
N LYS A 13 1.12 0.38 7.17
CA LYS A 13 -0.21 0.70 6.63
C LYS A 13 -1.09 1.51 7.59
N ASP A 14 -0.81 1.49 8.89
CA ASP A 14 -1.56 2.26 9.88
C ASP A 14 -1.36 3.77 9.75
N GLU A 15 -0.33 4.22 9.04
CA GLU A 15 -0.07 5.64 8.77
C GLU A 15 -0.83 6.17 7.55
N TYR A 16 -1.54 5.32 6.81
CA TYR A 16 -2.16 5.67 5.53
C TYR A 16 -3.67 5.47 5.52
N THR A 17 -4.38 6.18 4.64
CA THR A 17 -5.84 6.06 4.53
C THR A 17 -6.22 4.65 4.03
N PRO A 18 -7.33 4.06 4.52
CA PRO A 18 -7.77 2.73 4.06
C PRO A 18 -7.93 2.64 2.54
N ASP A 19 -8.44 3.70 1.92
CA ASP A 19 -8.68 3.76 0.47
C ASP A 19 -7.38 3.67 -0.34
N SER A 20 -6.28 4.24 0.16
CA SER A 20 -4.97 4.16 -0.50
C SER A 20 -4.22 2.86 -0.18
N VAL A 21 -4.45 2.27 0.99
CA VAL A 21 -3.87 0.98 1.39
C VAL A 21 -4.48 -0.21 0.63
N LYS A 22 -5.75 -0.11 0.23
CA LYS A 22 -6.43 -1.19 -0.49
C LYS A 22 -5.74 -1.55 -1.82
N PRO A 23 -5.48 -0.60 -2.75
CA PRO A 23 -4.72 -0.87 -3.98
C PRO A 23 -3.35 -1.50 -3.72
N LEU A 24 -2.64 -1.06 -2.67
CA LEU A 24 -1.35 -1.64 -2.29
C LEU A 24 -1.48 -3.11 -1.91
N THR A 25 -2.47 -3.46 -1.10
CA THR A 25 -2.70 -4.83 -0.63
C THR A 25 -3.13 -5.75 -1.79
N ASP A 26 -3.97 -5.25 -2.70
CA ASP A 26 -4.38 -5.98 -3.91
C ASP A 26 -3.17 -6.26 -4.81
N ALA A 27 -2.31 -5.24 -5.04
CA ALA A 27 -1.09 -5.39 -5.83
C ALA A 27 -0.06 -6.33 -5.17
N GLN A 28 0.05 -6.33 -3.84
CA GLN A 28 0.89 -7.27 -3.11
C GLN A 28 0.42 -8.71 -3.31
N THR A 29 -0.89 -8.94 -3.23
CA THR A 29 -1.48 -10.27 -3.41
C THR A 29 -1.25 -10.78 -4.83
N ALA A 30 -1.50 -9.93 -5.83
CA ALA A 30 -1.23 -10.26 -7.23
C ALA A 30 0.25 -10.55 -7.49
N GLY A 31 1.15 -9.70 -6.97
CA GLY A 31 2.59 -9.88 -7.11
C GLY A 31 3.10 -11.14 -6.41
N GLN A 32 2.57 -11.47 -5.24
CA GLN A 32 2.94 -12.70 -4.51
C GLN A 32 2.50 -13.94 -5.30
N GLY A 33 1.29 -13.96 -5.86
CA GLY A 33 0.83 -15.05 -6.72
C GLY A 33 1.72 -15.29 -7.96
N ILE A 34 2.30 -14.22 -8.53
CA ILE A 34 3.29 -14.33 -9.62
C ILE A 34 4.60 -14.94 -9.12
N VAL A 35 5.05 -14.57 -7.93
CA VAL A 35 6.28 -15.11 -7.33
C VAL A 35 6.15 -16.57 -6.94
N ASP A 36 4.97 -16.98 -6.47
CA ASP A 36 4.69 -18.35 -6.04
C ASP A 36 4.48 -19.31 -7.21
N ALA A 37 3.98 -18.80 -8.35
CA ALA A 37 3.73 -19.58 -9.57
C ALA A 37 4.30 -18.90 -10.83
N PRO A 38 5.65 -18.79 -10.96
CA PRO A 38 6.27 -18.05 -12.05
C PRO A 38 6.24 -18.79 -13.40
N ASP A 39 6.13 -20.12 -13.41
CA ASP A 39 6.23 -20.95 -14.62
C ASP A 39 5.14 -20.66 -15.68
N ASN A 40 4.02 -20.07 -15.25
CA ASN A 40 2.89 -19.71 -16.11
C ASN A 40 2.78 -18.19 -16.34
N LYS A 41 3.85 -17.43 -16.11
CA LYS A 41 3.85 -15.96 -16.21
C LYS A 41 4.80 -15.48 -17.28
N THR A 42 4.28 -14.58 -18.11
CA THR A 42 5.06 -13.87 -19.12
C THR A 42 5.84 -12.72 -18.48
N THR A 43 6.94 -12.31 -19.12
CA THR A 43 7.68 -11.11 -18.70
C THR A 43 6.77 -9.88 -18.61
N ALA A 44 5.84 -9.72 -19.56
CA ALA A 44 4.89 -8.62 -19.58
C ALA A 44 3.94 -8.62 -18.35
N GLU A 45 3.44 -9.79 -17.94
CA GLU A 45 2.64 -9.90 -16.71
C GLU A 45 3.45 -9.55 -15.46
N ILE A 46 4.71 -10.00 -15.38
CA ILE A 46 5.61 -9.71 -14.27
C ILE A 46 5.91 -8.20 -14.20
N GLU A 47 6.15 -7.56 -15.34
CA GLU A 47 6.39 -6.12 -15.46
C GLU A 47 5.14 -5.32 -15.08
N ALA A 48 3.97 -5.67 -15.63
CA ALA A 48 2.71 -5.01 -15.33
C ALA A 48 2.38 -5.07 -13.84
N ALA A 49 2.50 -6.24 -13.22
CA ALA A 49 2.27 -6.37 -11.78
C ALA A 49 3.33 -5.63 -10.96
N THR A 50 4.59 -5.63 -11.39
CA THR A 50 5.67 -4.88 -10.70
C THR A 50 5.38 -3.38 -10.77
N GLN A 51 4.88 -2.88 -11.90
CA GLN A 51 4.52 -1.48 -12.09
C GLN A 51 3.30 -1.11 -11.25
N ALA A 52 2.24 -1.92 -11.28
CA ALA A 52 1.06 -1.72 -10.44
C ALA A 52 1.41 -1.64 -8.95
N LEU A 53 2.33 -2.48 -8.47
CA LEU A 53 2.81 -2.43 -7.09
C LEU A 53 3.62 -1.16 -6.79
N LYS A 54 4.44 -0.69 -7.72
CA LYS A 54 5.18 0.58 -7.59
C LYS A 54 4.25 1.78 -7.57
N ASP A 55 3.16 1.74 -8.32
CA ASP A 55 2.23 2.87 -8.41
C ASP A 55 1.35 2.91 -7.17
N ALA A 56 0.83 1.75 -6.73
CA ALA A 56 0.09 1.67 -5.47
C ALA A 56 0.91 2.13 -4.24
N GLN A 57 2.23 1.94 -4.23
CA GLN A 57 3.09 2.50 -3.18
C GLN A 57 3.23 4.02 -3.26
N LYS A 58 3.26 4.60 -4.47
CA LYS A 58 3.33 6.06 -4.65
C LYS A 58 2.00 6.74 -4.36
N ASP A 59 0.90 6.05 -4.62
CA ASP A 59 -0.47 6.55 -4.45
C ASP A 59 -0.97 6.45 -3.00
N LEU A 60 -0.12 5.99 -2.07
CA LEU A 60 -0.41 5.98 -0.65
C LEU A 60 -0.64 7.40 -0.13
N VAL A 61 -1.76 7.59 0.57
CA VAL A 61 -2.14 8.87 1.16
C VAL A 61 -2.01 8.77 2.66
N GLN A 62 -1.12 9.57 3.26
CA GLN A 62 -0.94 9.60 4.71
C GLN A 62 -2.25 10.03 5.40
N LYS A 63 -2.56 9.42 6.54
CA LYS A 63 -3.64 9.89 7.41
C LYS A 63 -3.32 11.32 7.85
N ALA A 64 -4.34 12.17 7.87
CA ALA A 64 -4.18 13.49 8.46
C ALA A 64 -3.84 13.35 9.96
N ASP A 65 -2.88 14.13 10.43
CA ASP A 65 -2.68 14.32 11.87
C ASP A 65 -3.91 15.03 12.44
N LYS A 66 -4.65 14.34 13.30
CA LYS A 66 -5.88 14.86 13.94
C LYS A 66 -5.64 15.27 15.39
N ALA A 67 -4.41 15.23 15.89
CA ALA A 67 -4.11 15.49 17.30
C ALA A 67 -4.52 16.91 17.72
N GLU A 68 -4.30 17.91 16.89
CA GLU A 68 -4.67 19.30 17.20
C GLU A 68 -6.19 19.53 17.17
N LEU A 69 -6.90 18.91 16.22
CA LEU A 69 -8.36 18.97 16.16
C LEU A 69 -9.01 18.31 17.38
N GLN A 70 -8.50 17.15 17.81
CA GLN A 70 -9.00 16.46 19.00
C GLN A 70 -8.83 17.30 20.26
N LYS A 71 -7.64 17.89 20.47
CA LYS A 71 -7.39 18.80 21.61
C LYS A 71 -8.37 19.98 21.64
N ALA A 72 -8.71 20.56 20.50
CA ALA A 72 -9.65 21.66 20.42
C ALA A 72 -11.09 21.24 20.79
N ILE A 73 -11.52 20.05 20.36
CA ILE A 73 -12.82 19.47 20.73
C ILE A 73 -12.89 19.20 22.23
N ASP A 74 -11.85 18.58 22.80
CA ASP A 74 -11.81 18.27 24.24
C ASP A 74 -11.90 19.54 25.09
N LYS A 75 -11.19 20.61 24.70
CA LYS A 75 -11.26 21.92 25.37
C LYS A 75 -12.62 22.60 25.24
N ALA A 76 -13.32 22.43 24.11
CA ALA A 76 -14.64 23.03 23.90
C ALA A 76 -15.74 22.34 24.71
N ASN A 77 -15.51 21.09 25.14
CA ASN A 77 -16.44 20.29 25.93
C ASN A 77 -16.22 20.39 27.45
N THR A 78 -15.28 21.25 27.91
CA THR A 78 -14.98 21.55 29.32
C THR A 78 -15.28 22.99 29.66
#